data_AF-A0A935RET3-F1
#
_entry.id   AF-A0A935RET3-F1
#
_cell.length_a   1.000
_cell.length_b   1.000
_cell.length_c   1.000
_cell.angle_alpha   90.00
_cell.angle_beta   90.00
_cell.angle_gamma   90.00
#
_symmetry.space_group_name_H-M   'P 1'
#
loop_
_entity.id
_entity.type
_entity.pdbx_description
1 polymer ?
#
loop_
_entity_poly.entity_id
_entity_poly.type
_entity_poly.pdbx_seq_one_letter_code
_entity_poly.pdbx_strand_id
1 'polypeptide(L)'
;MPASAEGPERDALFALQPGQYGAPVALADGRQAIFMLEEVAPPRAQELGEVADMIVKRIQNKREEMAFRAALDGWKKQVKIEVFEDRLAKTRSWKELTDAAKPTVAEAGK
;
A
#
# COMPACT_ATOMS: atom_id res chain seq x y z
N MET A 1 -5.62 3.60 1.27
CA MET A 1 -4.48 3.02 0.54
C MET A 1 -4.64 3.37 -0.92
N PRO A 2 -3.77 4.19 -1.54
CA PRO A 2 -3.83 4.37 -2.99
C PRO A 2 -3.49 3.02 -3.64
N ALA A 3 -4.38 2.51 -4.49
CA ALA A 3 -4.14 1.30 -5.26
C ALA A 3 -2.82 1.46 -6.05
N SER A 4 -1.90 0.51 -5.87
CA SER A 4 -0.62 0.49 -6.57
C SER A 4 -0.89 0.53 -8.08
N ALA A 5 -0.20 1.41 -8.80
CA ALA A 5 -0.50 1.72 -10.20
C ALA A 5 -0.16 0.58 -11.18
N GLU A 6 0.32 -0.57 -10.73
CA GLU A 6 0.79 -1.69 -11.54
C GLU A 6 0.39 -2.99 -10.82
N GLY A 7 -0.64 -3.67 -11.31
CA GLY A 7 -1.19 -4.89 -10.71
C GLY A 7 -2.21 -5.56 -11.65
N PRO A 8 -2.44 -6.88 -11.52
CA PRO A 8 -3.35 -7.63 -12.39
C PRO A 8 -4.79 -7.08 -12.40
N GLU A 9 -5.21 -6.41 -11.33
CA GLU A 9 -6.48 -5.69 -11.21
C GLU A 9 -6.62 -4.55 -12.22
N ARG A 10 -5.53 -3.86 -12.54
CA ARG A 10 -5.54 -2.74 -13.49
C ARG A 10 -5.73 -3.27 -14.91
N ASP A 11 -4.97 -4.29 -15.29
CA ASP A 11 -5.04 -4.87 -16.63
C ASP A 11 -6.42 -5.49 -16.89
N ALA A 12 -6.99 -6.15 -15.88
CA ALA A 12 -8.34 -6.69 -15.96
C ALA A 12 -9.40 -5.59 -16.16
N LEU A 13 -9.24 -4.41 -15.56
CA LEU A 13 -10.15 -3.27 -15.73
C LEU A 13 -10.06 -2.65 -17.13
N PHE A 14 -8.85 -2.46 -17.66
CA PHE A 14 -8.65 -1.85 -18.99
C PHE A 14 -9.04 -2.77 -20.15
N ALA A 15 -9.21 -4.07 -19.91
CA ALA A 15 -9.69 -5.02 -20.90
C ALA A 15 -11.23 -5.05 -21.06
N LEU A 16 -11.98 -4.38 -20.18
CA LEU A 16 -13.44 -4.40 -20.19
C LEU A 16 -14.03 -3.35 -21.13
N GLN A 17 -15.18 -3.67 -21.71
CA GLN A 17 -16.05 -2.69 -22.36
C GLN A 17 -17.07 -2.12 -21.37
N PRO A 18 -17.57 -0.88 -21.56
CA PRO A 18 -18.63 -0.33 -20.72
C PRO A 18 -19.85 -1.25 -20.66
N GLY A 19 -20.38 -1.46 -19.45
CA GLY A 19 -21.46 -2.40 -19.15
C GLY A 19 -21.03 -3.86 -18.98
N GLN A 20 -19.76 -4.20 -19.19
CA GLN A 20 -19.25 -5.58 -19.09
C GLN A 20 -18.73 -5.89 -17.68
N TYR A 21 -19.05 -7.09 -17.19
CA TYR A 21 -18.43 -7.68 -16.00
C TYR A 21 -17.15 -8.42 -16.37
N GLY A 22 -16.10 -8.23 -15.58
CA GLY A 22 -14.83 -8.94 -15.71
C GLY A 22 -14.78 -10.27 -14.96
N ALA A 23 -13.67 -10.98 -15.15
CA ALA A 23 -13.37 -12.18 -14.36
C ALA A 23 -13.03 -11.80 -12.91
N PRO A 24 -13.22 -12.72 -11.94
CA PRO A 24 -12.79 -12.50 -10.56
C PRO A 24 -11.28 -12.24 -10.49
N VAL A 25 -10.88 -11.13 -9.87
CA VAL A 25 -9.48 -10.80 -9.61
C VAL A 25 -9.18 -10.99 -8.13
N ALA A 26 -8.08 -11.68 -7.83
CA ALA A 26 -7.59 -11.84 -6.46
C ALA A 26 -6.99 -10.53 -5.94
N LEU A 27 -7.49 -10.06 -4.81
CA LEU A 27 -6.95 -8.93 -4.05
C LEU A 27 -5.82 -9.42 -3.13
N ALA A 28 -4.92 -8.50 -2.77
CA ALA A 28 -3.75 -8.80 -1.93
C ALA A 28 -4.07 -9.38 -0.53
N ASP A 29 -5.32 -9.26 -0.09
CA ASP A 29 -5.82 -9.76 1.20
C ASP A 29 -6.59 -11.09 1.08
N GLY A 30 -6.49 -11.77 -0.07
CA GLY A 30 -7.13 -13.07 -0.31
C GLY A 30 -8.60 -12.97 -0.69
N ARG A 31 -9.16 -11.76 -0.81
CA ARG A 31 -10.53 -11.56 -1.32
C ARG A 31 -10.56 -11.63 -2.84
N GLN A 32 -11.75 -11.88 -3.39
CA GLN A 32 -12.00 -11.82 -4.83
C GLN A 32 -12.91 -10.63 -5.14
N ALA A 33 -12.58 -9.89 -6.20
CA ALA A 33 -13.41 -8.78 -6.70
C ALA A 33 -13.82 -9.05 -8.15
N ILE A 34 -15.08 -8.73 -8.46
CA ILE A 34 -15.61 -8.69 -9.82
C ILE A 34 -15.87 -7.23 -10.14
N PHE A 35 -15.27 -6.74 -11.21
CA PHE A 35 -15.45 -5.35 -11.64
C PHE A 35 -16.44 -5.27 -12.79
N MET A 36 -17.27 -4.23 -12.77
CA MET A 36 -18.10 -3.82 -13.90
C MET A 36 -17.62 -2.44 -14.34
N LEU A 37 -17.31 -2.29 -15.63
CA LEU A 37 -16.94 -0.97 -16.14
C LEU A 37 -18.23 -0.19 -16.43
N GLU A 38 -18.50 0.88 -15.68
CA GLU A 38 -19.70 1.71 -15.92
C GLU A 38 -19.52 2.65 -17.12
N GLU A 39 -18.44 3.42 -17.12
CA GLU A 39 -18.17 4.45 -18.13
C GLU A 39 -16.67 4.65 -18.30
N VAL A 40 -16.24 5.02 -19.51
CA VAL A 40 -14.88 5.49 -19.79
C VAL A 40 -14.91 7.01 -19.91
N ALA A 41 -14.34 7.70 -18.93
CA ALA A 41 -14.19 9.14 -19.00
C ALA A 41 -13.23 9.52 -20.14
N PRO A 42 -13.59 10.48 -21.02
CA PRO A 42 -12.71 10.93 -22.08
C PRO A 42 -11.44 11.56 -21.49
N PRO A 43 -10.28 11.41 -22.15
CA PRO A 43 -9.05 12.04 -21.71
C PRO A 43 -9.21 13.56 -21.75
N ARG A 44 -9.33 14.17 -20.58
CA ARG A 44 -9.32 15.64 -20.42
C ARG A 44 -7.90 16.09 -20.11
N ALA A 45 -7.41 17.06 -20.87
CA ALA A 45 -6.21 17.80 -20.46
C ALA A 45 -6.57 18.55 -19.16
N GLN A 46 -5.96 18.12 -18.06
CA GLN A 46 -6.08 18.82 -16.78
C GLN A 46 -5.21 20.07 -16.88
N GLU A 47 -5.78 21.22 -16.55
CA GLU A 47 -5.04 22.47 -16.53
C GLU A 47 -3.99 22.43 -15.41
N LEU A 48 -2.84 23.06 -15.63
CA LEU A 48 -1.73 23.01 -14.67
C LEU A 48 -2.17 23.45 -13.27
N GLY A 49 -3.10 24.40 -13.15
CA GLY A 49 -3.66 24.84 -11.88
C GLY A 49 -4.44 23.77 -11.12
N GLU A 50 -5.08 22.83 -11.80
CA GLU A 50 -5.85 21.73 -11.17
C GLU A 50 -4.92 20.65 -10.59
N VAL A 51 -3.75 20.45 -11.19
CA VAL A 51 -2.77 19.43 -10.79
C VAL A 51 -1.55 19.97 -10.04
N ALA A 52 -1.35 21.29 -10.01
CA ALA A 52 -0.21 21.94 -9.38
C ALA A 52 -0.04 21.50 -7.93
N ASP A 53 -1.10 21.58 -7.12
CA ASP A 53 -1.05 21.21 -5.71
C ASP A 53 -0.72 19.72 -5.50
N MET A 54 -1.26 18.86 -6.37
CA MET A 54 -0.98 17.42 -6.33
C MET A 54 0.50 17.14 -6.66
N ILE A 55 1.03 17.82 -7.69
CA ILE A 55 2.43 17.70 -8.11
C ILE A 55 3.36 18.24 -7.02
N VAL A 56 3.04 19.40 -6.44
CA VAL A 56 3.80 20.01 -5.35
C VAL A 56 3.87 19.07 -4.15
N LYS A 57 2.73 18.55 -3.69
CA LYS A 57 2.70 17.56 -2.60
C LYS A 57 3.51 16.32 -2.92
N ARG A 58 3.41 15.81 -4.15
CA ARG A 58 4.17 14.62 -4.58
C ARG A 58 5.68 14.88 -4.56
N ILE A 59 6.13 16.06 -4.99
CA ILE A 59 7.54 16.45 -4.98
C ILE A 59 8.04 16.64 -3.55
N GLN A 60 7.24 17.29 -2.69
CA GLN A 60 7.56 17.48 -1.27
C GLN A 60 7.75 16.14 -0.58
N ASN A 61 6.78 15.22 -0.70
CA ASN A 61 6.87 13.90 -0.09
C ASN A 61 8.12 13.13 -0.55
N LYS A 62 8.45 13.19 -1.85
CA LYS A 62 9.68 12.56 -2.36
C LYS A 62 10.94 13.16 -1.76
N ARG A 63 10.98 14.50 -1.60
CA ARG A 63 12.13 15.19 -1.01
C ARG A 63 12.29 14.87 0.47
N GLU A 64 11.19 14.84 1.21
CA GLU A 64 11.17 14.45 2.63
C GLU A 64 11.67 13.02 2.80
N GLU A 65 11.17 12.08 1.98
CA GLU A 65 11.61 10.68 2.04
C GLU A 65 13.10 10.52 1.75
N MET A 66 13.62 11.23 0.74
CA MET A 66 15.06 11.23 0.43
C MET A 66 15.89 11.83 1.56
N ALA A 67 15.47 12.96 2.12
CA ALA A 67 16.17 13.62 3.22
C ALA A 67 16.17 12.73 4.48
N PHE A 68 15.04 12.09 4.78
CA PHE A 68 14.92 11.16 5.90
C PHE A 68 15.83 9.94 5.73
N ARG A 69 15.89 9.34 4.54
CA ARG A 69 16.82 8.22 4.26
C ARG A 69 18.28 8.64 4.40
N ALA A 70 18.65 9.81 3.89
CA ALA A 70 20.00 10.33 4.02
C ALA A 70 20.38 10.59 5.50
N ALA A 71 19.44 11.12 6.31
CA ALA A 71 19.64 11.30 7.74
C ALA A 71 19.81 9.96 8.48
N LEU A 72 18.97 8.96 8.17
CA LEU A 72 19.10 7.61 8.72
C LEU A 72 20.44 6.98 8.38
N ASP A 73 20.90 7.11 7.14
CA ASP A 73 22.19 6.56 6.71
C ASP A 73 23.36 7.29 7.39
N GLY A 74 23.23 8.59 7.65
CA GLY A 74 24.17 9.36 8.47
C GLY A 74 24.24 8.84 9.90
N TRP A 75 23.09 8.66 10.55
CA TRP A 75 23.02 8.14 11.92
C TRP A 75 23.54 6.71 12.03
N LYS A 76 23.23 5.83 11.07
CA LYS A 76 23.78 4.46 11.04
C LYS A 76 25.30 4.42 10.96
N LYS A 77 25.93 5.41 10.32
CA LYS A 77 27.41 5.50 10.25
C LYS A 77 28.05 6.02 11.54
N GLN A 78 27.32 6.84 12.29
CA GLN A 78 27.81 7.44 13.54
C GLN A 78 27.54 6.55 14.76
N VAL A 79 26.49 5.73 14.70
CA VAL A 79 26.08 4.84 15.78
C VAL A 79 26.65 3.44 15.51
N LYS A 80 27.45 2.94 16.45
CA LYS A 80 27.91 1.55 16.44
C LYS A 80 26.71 0.67 16.84
N ILE A 81 25.98 0.15 15.86
CA ILE A 81 24.82 -0.70 16.11
C ILE A 81 25.32 -2.10 16.49
N GLU A 82 25.33 -2.41 17.78
CA GLU A 82 25.55 -3.76 18.28
C GLU A 82 24.23 -4.52 18.26
N VAL A 83 24.05 -5.37 17.26
CA VAL A 83 22.89 -6.25 17.14
C VAL A 83 23.13 -7.49 17.99
N PHE A 84 22.45 -7.58 19.12
CA PHE A 84 22.51 -8.75 20.00
C PHE A 84 21.50 -9.81 19.54
N GLU A 85 21.89 -10.60 18.55
CA GLU A 85 21.05 -11.66 17.96
C GLU A 85 20.53 -12.66 19.01
N ASP A 86 21.33 -12.99 20.04
CA ASP A 86 20.94 -13.90 21.12
C ASP A 86 19.77 -13.39 21.98
N ARG A 87 19.59 -12.07 22.08
CA ARG A 87 18.45 -11.45 22.78
C ARG A 87 17.26 -11.28 21.84
N LEU A 88 17.50 -11.01 20.56
CA LEU A 88 16.45 -10.93 19.54
C LEU A 88 15.76 -12.29 19.34
N ALA A 89 16.50 -13.40 19.36
CA ALA A 89 15.95 -14.75 19.24
C ALA A 89 15.01 -15.15 20.41
N LYS A 90 15.17 -14.53 21.58
CA LYS A 90 14.32 -14.76 22.77
C LYS A 90 13.14 -13.79 22.86
N THR A 91 13.10 -12.77 22.01
CA THR A 91 12.03 -11.79 22.00
C THR A 91 10.94 -12.28 21.07
N ARG A 92 9.68 -12.30 21.54
CA ARG A 92 8.53 -12.64 20.68
C ARG A 92 8.55 -11.79 19.43
N SER A 93 8.40 -12.43 18.27
CA SER A 93 8.38 -11.70 17.01
C SER A 93 7.23 -10.69 17.02
N TRP A 94 7.40 -9.56 16.33
CA TRP A 94 6.35 -8.54 16.21
C TRP A 94 5.00 -9.14 15.79
N LYS A 95 5.06 -10.18 14.94
CA LYS A 95 3.92 -10.96 14.47
C LYS A 95 3.15 -11.65 15.61
N GLU A 96 3.86 -12.29 16.55
CA GLU A 96 3.27 -12.93 17.73
C GLU A 96 2.64 -11.93 18.71
N LEU A 97 3.25 -10.75 18.87
CA LEU A 97 2.70 -9.70 19.72
C LEU A 97 1.43 -9.09 19.12
N THR A 98 1.32 -9.01 17.79
CA THR A 98 0.12 -8.48 17.11
C THR A 98 -0.98 -9.52 16.92
N ASP A 99 -0.65 -10.82 16.83
CA ASP A 99 -1.66 -11.89 16.73
C ASP A 99 -2.34 -12.18 18.08
N ALA A 100 -1.63 -12.03 19.20
CA ALA A 100 -2.20 -12.20 20.55
C ALA A 100 -3.26 -11.14 20.92
N ALA A 101 -3.34 -10.04 20.16
CA ALA A 101 -4.24 -8.92 20.40
C ALA A 101 -5.53 -8.95 19.57
N LYS A 102 -5.75 -9.98 18.73
CA LYS A 102 -7.08 -10.19 18.12
C LYS A 102 -7.98 -10.87 19.16
N PRO A 103 -8.98 -10.19 19.76
CA PRO A 103 -10.00 -10.89 20.51
C PRO A 103 -10.73 -11.83 19.55
N THR A 104 -10.74 -13.11 19.89
CA THR A 104 -11.53 -14.17 19.27
C THR A 104 -13.01 -13.80 19.38
N VAL A 105 -13.55 -13.13 18.37
CA VAL A 105 -15.01 -13.04 18.16
C VAL A 105 -15.45 -14.34 17.51
N ALA A 106 -15.41 -15.43 18.28
CA ALA A 106 -15.95 -16.71 17.88
C ALA A 106 -16.17 -17.54 19.15
N GLU A 107 -17.32 -17.30 19.80
CA GLU A 107 -18.15 -18.29 20.52
C GLU A 107 -19.12 -17.57 21.47
N ALA A 108 -20.28 -17.14 20.96
CA ALA A 108 -21.51 -16.96 21.74
C ALA A 108 -22.68 -16.82 20.76
N GLY A 109 -23.14 -17.95 20.23
CA GLY A 109 -24.27 -18.04 19.32
C GLY A 109 -24.89 -19.43 19.36
N LYS A 110 -25.52 -19.75 20.49
CA LYS A 110 -26.61 -20.72 20.59
C LYS A 110 -27.58 -20.26 21.66
#